data_AF-A0A177YJZ3-F1
#
_entry.id   AF-A0A177YJZ3-F1
#
_cell.length_a   1.000
_cell.length_b   1.000
_cell.length_c   1.000
_cell.angle_alpha   90.00
_cell.angle_beta   90.00
_cell.angle_gamma   90.00
#
_symmetry.space_group_name_H-M   'P 1'
#
loop_
_entity.id
_entity.type
_entity.pdbx_description
1 polymer ?
#
loop_
_entity_poly.entity_id
_entity_poly.type
_entity_poly.pdbx_seq_one_letter_code
_entity_poly.pdbx_strand_id
1 'polypeptide(L)'
;MHMLLDDASADDLDAYRRRLVQESGSELSAAIEQDAHAALRLRTLLDQRWQRTIELSALNDIAVRLPTVRDDRLLLQEVVDQARRLLGVDLAYMGSVYDQTFVIEVTSGALTPSLLGIELSLDEGLVGLIVRGRAPSWTPDYQSEPAFRHITGADSAAQAENMRGLLGVPLRVGDHVIGALFACKRQERAFTDTEIALLSALAAHAAMAITNVRALERAESLNAELTSRTVELEQTLQWDRTLTQVVLAGGGVQRLVHEVASLSGKPTYFVADIASVPDGLSAVRDDVTAVFESDSDHVTTDAVTGHRVAAAGAFLGVLISVGVGDDETRLLLERASPAIALSLAAERAAGEAARRAQDAFLVDLLTHPAQSADGERRQLRLAGLAFEKSYCIAVVEDAARASVRNIGFPAGTVVAEHGSQVLVAVPATDSTVVCQAFGVNATVGVSEPVRGVDALAAAYVQAQQTVHVLKTLGRDGEVSSARGLGIYRILLSHMAREHLDELTEAQLGPLLVEQNKRGVPLVDTLSTYLALGRHHAATAARLGVHVNTLYQRLDAVDRLIGTEWRDPDKALDLQVLMRLRRSADLLGK
;
A
#
# COMPACT_ATOMS: atom_id res chain seq x y z
N MET A 1 71.71 53.43 36.01
CA MET A 1 70.48 52.84 36.58
C MET A 1 69.24 53.71 36.31
N HIS A 2 69.26 55.02 36.50
CA HIS A 2 68.13 55.92 36.15
C HIS A 2 67.69 55.83 34.68
N MET A 3 68.64 55.82 33.71
CA MET A 3 68.28 55.68 32.29
C MET A 3 67.57 54.36 31.94
N LEU A 4 67.83 53.27 32.67
CA LEU A 4 67.11 52.01 32.47
C LEU A 4 65.68 52.04 33.05
N LEU A 5 65.44 52.87 34.07
CA LEU A 5 64.11 53.10 34.64
C LEU A 5 63.26 54.02 33.75
N ASP A 6 63.90 54.90 32.99
CA ASP A 6 63.27 55.81 32.03
C ASP A 6 63.14 55.22 30.61
N ASP A 7 63.31 53.90 30.48
CA ASP A 7 63.12 53.15 29.23
C ASP A 7 64.05 53.55 28.07
N ALA A 8 65.27 54.04 28.38
CA ALA A 8 66.24 54.46 27.38
C ALA A 8 66.66 53.31 26.43
N SER A 9 66.80 53.62 25.15
CA SER A 9 67.17 52.64 24.12
C SER A 9 68.63 52.17 24.27
N ALA A 10 68.97 51.05 23.62
CA ALA A 10 70.35 50.57 23.57
C ALA A 10 71.31 51.62 22.96
N ASP A 11 70.82 52.40 21.98
CA ASP A 11 71.57 53.48 21.35
C ASP A 11 71.76 54.67 22.30
N ASP A 12 70.76 54.99 23.12
CA ASP A 12 70.86 56.04 24.15
C ASP A 12 71.84 55.66 25.26
N LEU A 13 71.83 54.38 25.68
CA LEU A 13 72.76 53.83 26.67
C LEU A 13 74.20 53.81 26.14
N ASP A 14 74.39 53.45 24.86
CA ASP A 14 75.70 53.44 24.23
C ASP A 14 76.23 54.85 23.94
N ALA A 15 75.36 55.79 23.57
CA ALA A 15 75.70 57.21 23.44
C ALA A 15 76.12 57.81 24.80
N TYR A 16 75.40 57.48 25.88
CA TYR A 16 75.74 57.91 27.23
C TYR A 16 77.05 57.31 27.73
N ARG A 17 77.30 56.03 27.43
CA ARG A 17 78.60 55.37 27.68
C ARG A 17 79.75 56.13 27.02
N ARG A 18 79.64 56.43 25.72
CA ARG A 18 80.68 57.14 24.95
C ARG A 18 80.99 58.51 25.55
N ARG A 19 79.95 59.23 26.01
CA ARG A 19 80.11 60.53 26.67
C ARG A 19 80.84 60.44 28.00
N LEU A 20 80.48 59.49 28.86
CA LEU A 20 81.12 59.28 30.16
C LEU A 20 82.59 58.86 30.04
N VAL A 21 82.94 58.05 29.03
CA VAL A 21 84.31 57.64 28.75
C VAL A 21 85.18 58.81 28.27
N GLN A 22 84.61 59.77 27.52
CA GLN A 22 85.33 60.98 27.09
C GLN A 22 85.57 61.99 28.22
N GLU A 23 84.66 62.07 29.19
CA GLU A 23 84.72 63.04 30.30
C GLU A 23 85.57 62.55 31.50
N SER A 24 86.04 61.28 31.49
CA SER A 24 86.71 60.62 32.63
C SER A 24 88.18 60.25 32.35
N GLY A 25 89.06 60.31 33.36
CA GLY A 25 90.47 59.88 33.27
C GLY A 25 90.66 58.36 33.18
N SER A 26 91.85 57.88 32.77
CA SER A 26 92.07 56.47 32.36
C SER A 26 91.77 55.41 33.44
N GLU A 27 91.80 55.78 34.72
CA GLU A 27 91.50 54.85 35.82
C GLU A 27 89.98 54.59 35.99
N LEU A 28 89.11 55.55 35.66
CA LEU A 28 87.65 55.39 35.77
C LEU A 28 87.01 54.76 34.52
N SER A 29 87.70 54.77 33.37
CA SER A 29 87.17 54.27 32.11
C SER A 29 86.80 52.78 32.16
N ALA A 30 87.57 51.95 32.88
CA ALA A 30 87.30 50.52 32.99
C ALA A 30 86.01 50.20 33.78
N ALA A 31 85.75 50.92 34.86
CA ALA A 31 84.53 50.75 35.65
C ALA A 31 83.28 51.20 34.89
N ILE A 32 83.38 52.31 34.14
CA ILE A 32 82.29 52.82 33.29
C ILE A 32 81.97 51.83 32.16
N GLU A 33 82.97 51.25 31.51
CA GLU A 33 82.77 50.21 30.49
C GLU A 33 82.08 48.98 31.07
N GLN A 34 82.48 48.53 32.26
CA GLN A 34 81.88 47.37 32.92
C GLN A 34 80.41 47.59 33.28
N ASP A 35 80.06 48.74 33.84
CA ASP A 35 78.67 49.10 34.19
C ASP A 35 77.80 49.30 32.95
N ALA A 36 78.33 49.91 31.89
CA ALA A 36 77.61 50.08 30.63
C ALA A 36 77.36 48.73 29.94
N HIS A 37 78.34 47.81 29.98
CA HIS A 37 78.17 46.46 29.44
C HIS A 37 77.09 45.68 30.19
N ALA A 38 77.04 45.80 31.52
CA ALA A 38 75.98 45.22 32.33
C ALA A 38 74.60 45.82 32.01
N ALA A 39 74.51 47.14 31.83
CA ALA A 39 73.28 47.84 31.48
C ALA A 39 72.74 47.46 30.09
N LEU A 40 73.61 47.40 29.08
CA LEU A 40 73.25 46.96 27.73
C LEU A 40 72.77 45.51 27.73
N ARG A 41 73.48 44.62 28.45
CA ARG A 41 73.08 43.20 28.57
C ARG A 41 71.73 43.03 29.24
N LEU A 42 71.43 43.82 30.28
CA LEU A 42 70.13 43.83 30.94
C LEU A 42 69.02 44.33 30.00
N ARG A 43 69.27 45.40 29.23
CA ARG A 43 68.30 45.91 28.25
C ARG A 43 67.96 44.87 27.19
N THR A 44 68.98 44.21 26.62
CA THR A 44 68.78 43.13 25.64
C THR A 44 67.94 41.98 26.22
N LEU A 45 68.18 41.60 27.48
CA LEU A 45 67.39 40.55 28.14
C LEU A 45 65.93 40.98 28.42
N LEU A 46 65.70 42.24 28.76
CA LEU A 46 64.35 42.79 28.99
C LEU A 46 63.57 42.89 27.68
N ASP A 47 64.19 43.38 26.61
CA ASP A 47 63.60 43.43 25.27
C ASP A 47 63.22 42.01 24.81
N GLN A 48 64.11 41.02 24.99
CA GLN A 48 63.81 39.61 24.70
C GLN A 48 62.62 39.06 25.50
N ARG A 49 62.51 39.39 26.80
CA ARG A 49 61.37 38.95 27.64
C ARG A 49 60.06 39.63 27.25
N TRP A 50 60.10 40.92 26.92
CA TRP A 50 58.93 41.67 26.45
C TRP A 50 58.43 41.11 25.13
N GLN A 51 59.32 40.87 24.17
CA GLN A 51 59.00 40.21 22.90
C GLN A 51 58.28 38.87 23.13
N ARG A 52 58.84 38.03 24.01
CA ARG A 52 58.27 36.72 24.36
C ARG A 52 56.88 36.82 24.99
N THR A 53 56.65 37.85 25.81
CA THR A 53 55.37 38.07 26.50
C THR A 53 54.30 38.55 25.52
N ILE A 54 54.64 39.44 24.59
CA ILE A 54 53.74 39.91 23.52
C ILE A 54 53.36 38.74 22.60
N GLU A 55 54.33 37.93 22.18
CA GLU A 55 54.13 36.73 21.35
C GLU A 55 53.17 35.72 22.01
N LEU A 56 53.40 35.40 23.28
CA LEU A 56 52.56 34.46 24.03
C LEU A 56 51.14 35.01 24.28
N SER A 57 51.02 36.32 24.55
CA SER A 57 49.71 36.97 24.73
C SER A 57 48.89 36.94 23.45
N ALA A 58 49.52 37.21 22.30
CA ALA A 58 48.85 37.17 21.00
C ALA A 58 48.36 35.75 20.67
N LEU A 59 49.18 34.71 20.91
CA LEU A 59 48.77 33.32 20.70
C LEU A 59 47.63 32.89 21.64
N ASN A 60 47.65 33.31 22.90
CA ASN A 60 46.61 32.96 23.87
C ASN A 60 45.27 33.64 23.52
N ASP A 61 45.29 34.91 23.11
CA ASP A 61 44.08 35.62 22.66
C ASP A 61 43.45 34.94 21.45
N ILE A 62 44.27 34.43 20.53
CA ILE A 62 43.83 33.67 19.35
C ILE A 62 43.23 32.31 19.75
N ALA A 63 43.90 31.59 20.66
CA ALA A 63 43.44 30.29 21.16
C ALA A 63 42.06 30.39 21.85
N VAL A 64 41.77 31.53 22.48
CA VAL A 64 40.48 31.81 23.12
C VAL A 64 39.40 32.27 22.13
N ARG A 65 39.75 33.08 21.12
CA ARG A 65 38.77 33.66 20.19
C ARG A 65 38.35 32.73 19.06
N LEU A 66 39.27 32.00 18.43
CA LEU A 66 38.96 31.18 17.25
C LEU A 66 37.84 30.15 17.50
N PRO A 67 37.79 29.44 18.66
CA PRO A 67 36.73 28.46 18.90
C PRO A 67 35.33 29.07 19.09
N THR A 68 35.21 30.38 19.30
CA THR A 68 33.92 31.06 19.53
C THR A 68 33.24 31.48 18.23
N VAL A 69 33.97 31.51 17.12
CA VAL A 69 33.43 31.83 15.80
C VAL A 69 32.70 30.60 15.27
N ARG A 70 31.44 30.77 14.87
CA ARG A 70 30.58 29.69 14.36
C ARG A 70 30.48 29.63 12.84
N ASP A 71 30.92 30.67 12.15
CA ASP A 71 30.85 30.78 10.69
C ASP A 71 32.21 30.43 10.09
N ASP A 72 32.25 29.43 9.21
CA ASP A 72 33.51 28.93 8.60
C ASP A 72 34.23 30.06 7.83
N ARG A 73 33.50 30.89 7.07
CA ARG A 73 34.10 31.96 6.27
C ARG A 73 34.69 33.06 7.15
N LEU A 74 33.97 33.47 8.19
CA LEU A 74 34.46 34.47 9.14
C LEU A 74 35.67 33.94 9.92
N LEU A 75 35.66 32.66 10.30
CA LEU A 75 36.78 32.01 10.97
C LEU A 75 38.02 31.99 10.09
N LEU A 76 37.90 31.53 8.84
CA LEU A 76 39.00 31.47 7.89
C LEU A 76 39.58 32.88 7.66
N GLN A 77 38.73 33.90 7.47
CA GLN A 77 39.18 35.29 7.29
C GLN A 77 39.95 35.81 8.51
N GLU A 78 39.45 35.56 9.73
CA GLU A 78 40.12 35.98 10.96
C GLU A 78 41.50 35.32 11.10
N VAL A 79 41.63 34.04 10.75
CA VAL A 79 42.92 33.31 10.80
C VAL A 79 43.96 33.96 9.88
N VAL A 80 43.62 34.27 8.62
CA VAL A 80 44.59 34.90 7.70
C VAL A 80 44.90 36.35 8.09
N ASP A 81 43.91 37.08 8.62
CA ASP A 81 44.12 38.44 9.13
C ASP A 81 45.07 38.45 10.33
N GLN A 82 44.93 37.48 11.24
CA GLN A 82 45.83 37.30 12.37
C GLN A 82 47.22 36.85 11.93
N ALA A 83 47.33 35.91 10.98
CA ALA A 83 48.63 35.49 10.43
C ALA A 83 49.38 36.68 9.85
N ARG A 84 48.68 37.55 9.10
CA ARG A 84 49.28 38.75 8.50
C ARG A 84 49.79 39.72 9.56
N ARG A 85 49.00 39.98 10.61
CA ARG A 85 49.36 40.88 11.73
C ARG A 85 50.52 40.32 12.56
N LEU A 86 50.47 39.04 12.93
CA LEU A 86 51.43 38.39 13.82
C LEU A 86 52.85 38.34 13.22
N LEU A 87 52.97 38.07 11.92
CA LEU A 87 54.27 38.00 11.24
C LEU A 87 54.69 39.31 10.57
N GLY A 88 53.81 40.31 10.56
CA GLY A 88 54.04 41.59 9.88
C GLY A 88 54.32 41.41 8.38
N VAL A 89 53.60 40.49 7.73
CA VAL A 89 53.74 40.14 6.31
C VAL A 89 52.79 40.94 5.43
N ASP A 90 53.01 40.96 4.12
CA ASP A 90 52.22 41.80 3.20
C ASP A 90 50.92 41.10 2.80
N LEU A 91 50.99 39.77 2.69
CA LEU A 91 49.94 38.87 2.26
C LEU A 91 49.93 37.63 3.16
N ALA A 92 48.74 37.19 3.56
CA ALA A 92 48.51 35.86 4.11
C ALA A 92 47.34 35.20 3.39
N TYR A 93 47.39 33.89 3.20
CA TYR A 93 46.31 33.15 2.58
C TYR A 93 46.24 31.74 3.13
N MET A 94 45.08 31.11 3.04
CA MET A 94 44.91 29.72 3.45
C MET A 94 43.96 29.01 2.51
N GLY A 95 44.04 27.68 2.57
CA GLY A 95 43.20 26.81 1.78
C GLY A 95 43.00 25.47 2.44
N SER A 96 41.99 24.75 1.95
CA SER A 96 41.68 23.39 2.37
C SER A 96 42.18 22.40 1.32
N VAL A 97 42.51 21.19 1.76
CA VAL A 97 42.86 20.07 0.87
C VAL A 97 41.61 19.23 0.61
N TYR A 98 41.28 19.05 -0.66
CA TYR A 98 40.24 18.16 -1.16
C TYR A 98 40.91 17.09 -2.02
N ASP A 99 40.92 15.85 -1.54
CA ASP A 99 41.61 14.71 -2.17
C ASP A 99 43.10 14.96 -2.47
N GLN A 100 43.45 15.32 -3.71
CA GLN A 100 44.82 15.61 -4.18
C GLN A 100 45.00 17.07 -4.64
N THR A 101 44.05 17.93 -4.29
CA THR A 101 44.00 19.32 -4.71
C THR A 101 43.88 20.23 -3.49
N PHE A 102 44.66 21.30 -3.47
CA PHE A 102 44.55 22.37 -2.50
C PHE A 102 43.84 23.57 -3.12
N VAL A 103 42.84 24.10 -2.46
CA VAL A 103 42.06 25.26 -2.96
C VAL A 103 42.23 26.43 -2.03
N ILE A 104 42.66 27.59 -2.56
CA ILE A 104 42.77 28.82 -1.77
C ILE A 104 41.37 29.36 -1.49
N GLU A 105 40.96 29.34 -0.22
CA GLU A 105 39.60 29.72 0.18
C GLU A 105 39.53 31.17 0.65
N VAL A 106 40.62 31.70 1.21
CA VAL A 106 40.63 33.05 1.77
C VAL A 106 42.02 33.69 1.73
N THR A 107 42.05 35.01 1.66
CA THR A 107 43.27 35.82 1.58
C THR A 107 43.14 37.09 2.43
N SER A 108 44.26 37.62 2.89
CA SER A 108 44.38 38.91 3.58
C SER A 108 45.56 39.68 2.99
N GLY A 109 45.31 40.88 2.48
CA GLY A 109 46.35 41.74 1.90
C GLY A 109 46.72 41.47 0.43
N ALA A 110 45.91 40.70 -0.28
CA ALA A 110 46.07 40.48 -1.73
C ALA A 110 45.86 41.79 -2.51
N LEU A 111 46.68 42.04 -3.54
CA LEU A 111 46.51 43.16 -4.48
C LEU A 111 45.49 42.84 -5.57
N THR A 112 45.30 41.55 -5.85
CA THR A 112 44.49 41.05 -6.94
C THR A 112 43.48 40.03 -6.42
N PRO A 113 42.26 39.99 -7.00
CA PRO A 113 41.28 38.97 -6.65
C PRO A 113 41.62 37.59 -7.24
N SER A 114 42.62 37.50 -8.13
CA SER A 114 42.99 36.28 -8.85
C SER A 114 43.52 35.15 -7.98
N LEU A 115 43.93 35.43 -6.74
CA LEU A 115 44.49 34.41 -5.85
C LEU A 115 43.42 33.49 -5.23
N LEU A 116 42.18 33.99 -5.07
CA LEU A 116 41.10 33.26 -4.40
C LEU A 116 40.45 32.24 -5.37
N GLY A 117 40.26 31.00 -4.92
CA GLY A 117 39.70 29.91 -5.73
C GLY A 117 40.69 29.21 -6.66
N ILE A 118 41.99 29.55 -6.61
CA ILE A 118 43.02 28.79 -7.34
C ILE A 118 43.11 27.38 -6.75
N GLU A 119 43.08 26.40 -7.65
CA GLU A 119 43.30 24.99 -7.35
C GLU A 119 44.74 24.59 -7.67
N LEU A 120 45.42 23.97 -6.71
CA LEU A 120 46.82 23.55 -6.80
C LEU A 120 46.92 22.04 -6.60
N SER A 121 47.64 21.34 -7.48
CA SER A 121 47.99 19.94 -7.27
C SER A 121 48.98 19.79 -6.12
N LEU A 122 48.84 18.75 -5.29
CA LEU A 122 49.81 18.42 -4.24
C LEU A 122 51.17 17.93 -4.76
N ASP A 123 51.33 17.74 -6.07
CA ASP A 123 52.63 17.46 -6.73
C ASP A 123 53.44 18.73 -7.05
N GLU A 124 52.86 19.91 -6.82
CA GLU A 124 53.39 21.19 -7.28
C GLU A 124 53.64 22.17 -6.11
N GLY A 125 54.60 23.07 -6.32
CA GLY A 125 54.88 24.19 -5.43
C GLY A 125 55.23 23.84 -3.96
N LEU A 126 55.19 24.87 -3.11
CA LEU A 126 55.48 24.76 -1.67
C LEU A 126 54.39 23.99 -0.91
N VAL A 127 53.14 24.05 -1.39
CA VAL A 127 51.99 23.41 -0.74
C VAL A 127 52.11 21.89 -0.69
N GLY A 128 52.61 21.26 -1.76
CA GLY A 128 52.82 19.82 -1.80
C GLY A 128 53.81 19.34 -0.74
N LEU A 129 54.90 20.08 -0.51
CA LEU A 129 55.90 19.78 0.51
C LEU A 129 55.32 19.87 1.93
N ILE A 130 54.51 20.89 2.19
CA ILE A 130 53.87 21.10 3.49
C ILE A 130 52.86 20.00 3.79
N VAL A 131 51.98 19.70 2.83
CA VAL A 131 50.91 18.71 3.00
C VAL A 131 51.48 17.29 3.11
N ARG A 132 52.45 16.91 2.27
CA ARG A 132 53.08 15.57 2.30
C ARG A 132 54.04 15.41 3.47
N GLY A 133 54.86 16.44 3.73
CA GLY A 133 55.85 16.45 4.81
C GLY A 133 55.23 16.64 6.20
N ARG A 134 53.99 17.13 6.27
CA ARG A 134 53.28 17.45 7.52
C ARG A 134 54.07 18.39 8.44
N ALA A 135 54.92 19.22 7.84
CA ALA A 135 55.86 20.11 8.50
C ALA A 135 55.89 21.48 7.80
N PRO A 136 56.25 22.55 8.52
CA PRO A 136 56.49 23.86 7.92
C PRO A 136 57.55 23.83 6.83
N SER A 137 57.39 24.67 5.81
CA SER A 137 58.39 24.88 4.76
C SER A 137 58.39 26.34 4.32
N TRP A 138 59.56 26.87 3.95
CA TRP A 138 59.70 28.25 3.52
C TRP A 138 60.84 28.42 2.51
N THR A 139 60.78 29.53 1.75
CA THR A 139 61.82 29.98 0.82
C THR A 139 62.06 31.48 0.99
N PRO A 140 63.31 31.96 0.86
CA PRO A 140 63.58 33.39 0.85
C PRO A 140 63.05 34.06 -0.43
N ASP A 141 62.92 33.33 -1.53
CA ASP A 141 62.43 33.83 -2.81
C ASP A 141 61.73 32.76 -3.65
N TYR A 142 60.40 32.75 -3.60
CA TYR A 142 59.54 31.82 -4.32
C TYR A 142 59.73 31.84 -5.83
N GLN A 143 60.05 32.99 -6.44
CA GLN A 143 60.17 33.09 -7.90
C GLN A 143 61.49 32.51 -8.44
N SER A 144 62.51 32.41 -7.60
CA SER A 144 63.85 31.95 -7.98
C SER A 144 64.25 30.61 -7.37
N GLU A 145 63.34 29.92 -6.67
CA GLU A 145 63.62 28.68 -5.95
C GLU A 145 63.61 27.45 -6.88
N PRO A 146 64.77 26.85 -7.19
CA PRO A 146 64.86 25.72 -8.12
C PRO A 146 64.30 24.40 -7.54
N ALA A 147 64.06 24.34 -6.23
CA ALA A 147 63.53 23.16 -5.56
C ALA A 147 62.03 22.90 -5.86
N PHE A 148 61.32 23.87 -6.44
CA PHE A 148 59.87 23.79 -6.66
C PHE A 148 59.50 23.51 -8.10
N ARG A 149 58.47 22.67 -8.28
CA ARG A 149 57.85 22.43 -9.58
C ARG A 149 56.83 23.52 -9.87
N HIS A 150 57.24 24.46 -10.71
CA HIS A 150 56.47 25.61 -11.22
C HIS A 150 55.69 25.23 -12.50
N ILE A 151 54.54 24.55 -12.37
CA ILE A 151 53.90 23.88 -13.52
C ILE A 151 52.52 24.45 -13.92
N THR A 152 51.85 25.30 -13.13
CA THR A 152 50.50 25.80 -13.47
C THR A 152 50.17 27.22 -12.94
N GLY A 153 48.91 27.68 -13.10
CA GLY A 153 48.41 29.05 -12.87
C GLY A 153 48.71 29.71 -11.50
N ALA A 154 49.21 28.94 -10.54
CA ALA A 154 49.79 29.39 -9.28
C ALA A 154 50.87 30.47 -9.47
N ASP A 155 51.77 30.28 -10.44
CA ASP A 155 52.92 31.16 -10.62
C ASP A 155 52.54 32.50 -11.25
N SER A 156 51.51 32.51 -12.10
CA SER A 156 50.95 33.76 -12.62
C SER A 156 50.32 34.60 -11.49
N ALA A 157 49.62 33.96 -10.55
CA ALA A 157 49.07 34.65 -9.39
C ALA A 157 50.18 35.07 -8.40
N ALA A 158 51.19 34.23 -8.21
CA ALA A 158 52.37 34.56 -7.41
C ALA A 158 53.15 35.75 -7.98
N GLN A 159 53.32 35.83 -9.30
CA GLN A 159 53.93 36.99 -9.97
C GLN A 159 53.07 38.25 -9.85
N ALA A 160 51.75 38.14 -10.04
CA ALA A 160 50.82 39.27 -9.91
C ALA A 160 50.81 39.87 -8.49
N GLU A 161 50.97 39.02 -7.46
CA GLU A 161 51.10 39.45 -6.07
C GLU A 161 52.53 39.84 -5.66
N ASN A 162 53.50 39.69 -6.58
CA ASN A 162 54.94 39.82 -6.34
C ASN A 162 55.41 39.01 -5.12
N MET A 163 55.00 37.74 -5.02
CA MET A 163 55.40 36.85 -3.93
C MET A 163 56.90 36.57 -4.03
N ARG A 164 57.65 36.87 -2.95
CA ARG A 164 59.09 36.60 -2.82
C ARG A 164 59.31 35.68 -1.62
N GLY A 165 59.54 36.22 -0.41
CA GLY A 165 59.65 35.39 0.79
C GLY A 165 58.31 34.72 1.14
N LEU A 166 58.27 33.39 1.15
CA LEU A 166 57.06 32.61 1.41
C LEU A 166 57.30 31.57 2.50
N LEU A 167 56.48 31.60 3.54
CA LEU A 167 56.41 30.59 4.60
C LEU A 167 55.03 29.94 4.58
N GLY A 168 54.98 28.62 4.63
CA GLY A 168 53.73 27.88 4.79
C GLY A 168 53.82 26.83 5.89
N VAL A 169 52.69 26.62 6.56
CA VAL A 169 52.53 25.64 7.64
C VAL A 169 51.27 24.80 7.41
N PRO A 170 51.26 23.53 7.84
CA PRO A 170 50.10 22.67 7.64
C PRO A 170 49.02 22.93 8.70
N LEU A 171 47.75 22.92 8.29
CA LEU A 171 46.60 22.84 9.20
C LEU A 171 46.38 21.37 9.54
N ARG A 172 46.73 20.96 10.76
CA ARG A 172 46.78 19.54 11.17
C ARG A 172 45.75 19.20 12.24
N VAL A 173 45.12 18.03 12.06
CA VAL A 173 44.27 17.40 13.07
C VAL A 173 44.72 15.96 13.24
N GLY A 174 45.39 15.67 14.36
CA GLY A 174 46.12 14.42 14.56
C GLY A 174 47.16 14.19 13.47
N ASP A 175 47.00 13.09 12.72
CA ASP A 175 47.89 12.71 11.63
C ASP A 175 47.45 13.22 10.24
N HIS A 176 46.30 13.88 10.13
CA HIS A 176 45.76 14.37 8.86
C HIS A 176 46.03 15.87 8.67
N VAL A 177 46.38 16.25 7.45
CA VAL A 177 46.51 17.65 7.03
C VAL A 177 45.22 18.04 6.30
N ILE A 178 44.45 18.96 6.88
CA ILE A 178 43.17 19.41 6.32
C ILE A 178 43.32 20.63 5.40
N GLY A 179 44.51 21.25 5.38
CA GLY A 179 44.79 22.48 4.68
C GLY A 179 46.18 23.02 4.96
N ALA A 180 46.45 24.24 4.52
CA ALA A 180 47.71 24.93 4.78
C ALA A 180 47.47 26.45 4.89
N LEU A 181 48.29 27.09 5.73
CA LEU A 181 48.29 28.53 5.98
C LEU A 181 49.63 29.10 5.54
N PHE A 182 49.58 30.19 4.79
CA PHE A 182 50.74 30.83 4.18
C PHE A 182 50.87 32.29 4.58
N ALA A 183 52.12 32.71 4.74
CA ALA A 183 52.54 34.07 5.06
C ALA A 183 53.60 34.51 4.05
N CYS A 184 53.36 35.64 3.38
CA CYS A 184 54.11 36.07 2.21
C CYS A 184 54.58 37.52 2.31
N LYS A 185 55.85 37.75 1.96
CA LYS A 185 56.45 39.06 1.73
C LYS A 185 56.70 39.30 0.25
N ARG A 186 56.58 40.57 -0.15
CA ARG A 186 56.89 41.03 -1.52
C ARG A 186 58.36 41.33 -1.77
N GLN A 187 59.20 40.98 -0.80
CA GLN A 187 60.65 41.12 -0.82
C GLN A 187 61.27 39.83 -0.30
N GLU A 188 62.54 39.60 -0.62
CA GLU A 188 63.27 38.45 -0.08
C GLU A 188 63.28 38.49 1.45
N ARG A 189 62.94 37.37 2.09
CA ARG A 189 62.90 37.28 3.55
C ARG A 189 63.23 35.88 4.03
N ALA A 190 64.22 35.80 4.91
CA ALA A 190 64.42 34.62 5.72
C ALA A 190 63.45 34.61 6.91
N PHE A 191 62.81 33.47 7.17
CA PHE A 191 61.94 33.27 8.33
C PHE A 191 62.72 32.58 9.46
N THR A 192 62.62 33.13 10.65
CA THR A 192 63.27 32.62 11.87
C THR A 192 62.48 31.46 12.49
N ASP A 193 63.14 30.64 13.30
CA ASP A 193 62.48 29.53 14.02
C ASP A 193 61.31 30.02 14.90
N THR A 194 61.41 31.21 15.47
CA THR A 194 60.35 31.84 16.26
C THR A 194 59.12 32.15 15.40
N GLU A 195 59.32 32.71 14.20
CA GLU A 195 58.24 33.02 13.25
C GLU A 195 57.55 31.75 12.72
N ILE A 196 58.34 30.71 12.43
CA ILE A 196 57.83 29.40 12.03
C ILE A 196 56.98 28.80 13.15
N ALA A 197 57.45 28.87 14.40
CA ALA A 197 56.72 28.38 15.57
C ALA A 197 55.41 29.16 15.81
N LEU A 198 55.44 30.49 15.65
CA LEU A 198 54.25 31.35 15.79
C LEU A 198 53.17 31.00 14.75
N LEU A 199 53.54 30.91 13.48
CA LEU A 199 52.59 30.56 12.42
C LEU A 199 52.06 29.13 12.60
N SER A 200 52.93 28.19 13.01
CA SER A 200 52.55 26.80 13.28
C SER A 200 51.56 26.69 14.44
N ALA A 201 51.75 27.47 15.50
CA ALA A 201 50.82 27.51 16.63
C ALA A 201 49.45 28.08 16.22
N LEU A 202 49.43 29.17 15.44
CA LEU A 202 48.20 29.72 14.86
C LEU A 202 47.49 28.67 13.99
N ALA A 203 48.23 27.98 13.11
CA ALA A 203 47.69 26.93 12.26
C ALA A 203 47.12 25.75 13.04
N ALA A 204 47.75 25.35 14.14
CA ALA A 204 47.23 24.29 15.02
C ALA A 204 45.89 24.69 15.65
N HIS A 205 45.77 25.92 16.16
CA HIS A 205 44.52 26.43 16.72
C HIS A 205 43.42 26.59 15.65
N ALA A 206 43.79 27.12 14.48
CA ALA A 206 42.90 27.25 13.34
C ALA A 206 42.37 25.90 12.87
N ALA A 207 43.23 24.88 12.76
CA ALA A 207 42.83 23.56 12.31
C ALA A 207 41.77 22.92 13.22
N MET A 208 41.91 23.06 14.54
CA MET A 208 40.90 22.59 15.49
C MET A 208 39.59 23.37 15.36
N ALA A 209 39.66 24.71 15.27
CA ALA A 209 38.48 25.55 15.17
C ALA A 209 37.67 25.26 13.89
N ILE A 210 38.34 25.15 12.73
CA ILE A 210 37.73 24.84 11.43
C ILE A 210 37.05 23.47 11.49
N THR A 211 37.72 22.48 12.08
CA THR A 211 37.16 21.13 12.21
C THR A 211 35.90 21.13 13.07
N ASN A 212 35.91 21.88 14.17
CA ASN A 212 34.75 21.99 15.06
C ASN A 212 33.57 22.69 14.38
N VAL A 213 33.81 23.80 13.69
CA VAL A 213 32.76 24.54 12.95
C VAL A 213 32.13 23.66 11.88
N ARG A 214 32.95 23.05 11.01
CA ARG A 214 32.47 22.16 9.94
C ARG A 214 31.76 20.91 10.50
N ALA A 215 32.17 20.40 11.65
CA ALA A 215 31.50 19.28 12.30
C ALA A 215 30.12 19.68 12.87
N LEU A 216 30.01 20.87 13.46
CA LEU A 216 28.75 21.41 13.97
C LEU A 216 27.74 21.64 12.84
N GLU A 217 28.16 22.28 11.74
CA GLU A 217 27.30 22.53 10.58
C GLU A 217 26.75 21.22 9.98
N ARG A 218 27.60 20.18 9.85
CA ARG A 218 27.14 18.85 9.40
C ARG A 218 26.14 18.22 10.37
N ALA A 219 26.39 18.32 11.67
CA ALA A 219 25.49 17.77 12.68
C ALA A 219 24.12 18.47 12.67
N GLU A 220 24.10 19.80 12.51
CA GLU A 220 22.86 20.58 12.40
C GLU A 220 22.10 20.23 11.11
N SER A 221 22.78 20.11 9.98
CA SER A 221 22.17 19.70 8.70
C SER A 221 21.56 18.30 8.78
N LEU A 222 22.30 17.32 9.31
CA LEU A 222 21.80 15.97 9.50
C LEU A 222 20.63 15.91 10.48
N ASN A 223 20.67 16.68 11.57
CA ASN A 223 19.55 16.76 12.51
C ASN A 223 18.31 17.39 11.86
N ALA A 224 18.46 18.42 11.04
CA ALA A 224 17.34 19.01 10.31
C ALA A 224 16.71 17.99 9.35
N GLU A 225 17.53 17.22 8.63
CA GLU A 225 17.05 16.15 7.75
C GLU A 225 16.34 15.03 8.53
N LEU A 226 16.93 14.55 9.63
CA LEU A 226 16.32 13.55 10.51
C LEU A 226 15.00 14.05 11.07
N THR A 227 14.94 15.30 11.51
CA THR A 227 13.71 15.91 12.05
C THR A 227 12.61 15.93 10.98
N SER A 228 12.94 16.35 9.76
CA SER A 228 11.99 16.33 8.63
C SER A 228 11.46 14.92 8.36
N ARG A 229 12.35 13.92 8.31
CA ARG A 229 11.96 12.51 8.10
C ARG A 229 11.12 11.97 9.26
N THR A 230 11.40 12.36 10.50
CA THR A 230 10.61 11.93 11.66
C THR A 230 9.19 12.49 11.61
N VAL A 231 9.02 13.75 11.22
CA VAL A 231 7.69 14.37 11.08
C VAL A 231 6.86 13.66 10.01
N GLU A 232 7.45 13.36 8.85
CA GLU A 232 6.78 12.61 7.77
C GLU A 232 6.35 11.19 8.20
N LEU A 233 7.22 10.49 8.94
CA LEU A 233 6.91 9.17 9.50
C LEU A 233 5.82 9.22 10.57
N GLU A 234 5.88 10.20 11.47
CA GLU A 234 4.86 10.39 12.51
C GLU A 234 3.49 10.66 11.91
N GLN A 235 3.42 11.49 10.87
CA GLN A 235 2.19 11.78 10.15
C GLN A 235 1.60 10.52 9.50
N THR A 236 2.43 9.75 8.80
CA THR A 236 2.02 8.49 8.17
C THR A 236 1.50 7.47 9.20
N LEU A 237 2.20 7.31 10.33
CA LEU A 237 1.78 6.43 11.42
C LEU A 237 0.50 6.92 12.11
N GLN A 238 0.29 8.23 12.19
CA GLN A 238 -0.92 8.80 12.73
C GLN A 238 -2.13 8.48 11.84
N TRP A 239 -2.01 8.63 10.52
CA TRP A 239 -3.05 8.21 9.58
C TRP A 239 -3.39 6.73 9.74
N ASP A 240 -2.38 5.86 9.78
CA ASP A 240 -2.58 4.42 9.97
C ASP A 240 -3.34 4.09 11.25
N ARG A 241 -2.96 4.72 12.38
CA ARG A 241 -3.64 4.52 13.67
C ARG A 241 -5.10 4.96 13.60
N THR A 242 -5.37 6.15 13.05
CA THR A 242 -6.73 6.67 12.93
C THR A 242 -7.60 5.77 12.06
N LEU A 243 -7.12 5.40 10.87
CA LEU A 243 -7.83 4.51 9.95
C LEU A 243 -8.07 3.12 10.56
N THR A 244 -7.06 2.56 11.24
CA THR A 244 -7.19 1.27 11.93
C THR A 244 -8.22 1.33 13.06
N GLN A 245 -8.24 2.42 13.85
CA GLN A 245 -9.25 2.61 14.90
C GLN A 245 -10.67 2.68 14.34
N VAL A 246 -10.86 3.33 13.19
CA VAL A 246 -12.16 3.36 12.50
C VAL A 246 -12.61 1.93 12.14
N VAL A 247 -11.72 1.11 11.56
CA VAL A 247 -12.04 -0.29 11.23
C VAL A 247 -12.34 -1.12 12.48
N LEU A 248 -11.51 -1.02 13.53
CA LEU A 248 -11.69 -1.77 14.78
C LEU A 248 -12.96 -1.38 15.54
N ALA A 249 -13.41 -0.13 15.42
CA ALA A 249 -14.68 0.33 15.96
C ALA A 249 -15.90 -0.11 15.11
N GLY A 250 -15.70 -0.94 14.09
CA GLY A 250 -16.75 -1.37 13.17
C GLY A 250 -17.23 -0.24 12.25
N GLY A 251 -16.39 0.75 11.97
CA GLY A 251 -16.66 1.79 11.00
C GLY A 251 -16.68 1.24 9.58
N GLY A 252 -17.82 1.36 8.90
CA GLY A 252 -17.95 1.04 7.48
C GLY A 252 -17.23 2.04 6.58
N VAL A 253 -17.27 1.79 5.28
CA VAL A 253 -16.57 2.58 4.26
C VAL A 253 -16.87 4.08 4.34
N GLN A 254 -18.12 4.45 4.61
CA GLN A 254 -18.51 5.88 4.71
C GLN A 254 -17.75 6.63 5.80
N ARG A 255 -17.51 5.98 6.96
CA ARG A 255 -16.76 6.60 8.06
C ARG A 255 -15.28 6.74 7.69
N LEU A 256 -14.69 5.74 7.05
CA LEU A 256 -13.32 5.80 6.56
C LEU A 256 -13.14 6.92 5.53
N VAL A 257 -14.04 7.04 4.56
CA VAL A 257 -14.00 8.09 3.54
C VAL A 257 -14.13 9.48 4.18
N HIS A 258 -15.00 9.63 5.18
CA HIS A 258 -15.13 10.87 5.93
C HIS A 258 -13.84 11.23 6.69
N GLU A 259 -13.21 10.24 7.33
CA GLU A 259 -11.95 10.43 8.05
C GLU A 259 -10.82 10.84 7.10
N VAL A 260 -10.71 10.18 5.94
CA VAL A 260 -9.75 10.54 4.89
C VAL A 260 -9.99 11.96 4.39
N ALA A 261 -11.25 12.36 4.15
CA ALA A 261 -11.59 13.71 3.75
C ALA A 261 -11.22 14.76 4.82
N SER A 262 -11.38 14.41 6.11
CA SER A 262 -10.99 15.27 7.22
C SER A 262 -9.48 15.42 7.33
N LEU A 263 -8.72 14.35 7.08
CA LEU A 263 -7.26 14.34 7.12
C LEU A 263 -6.63 15.05 5.93
N SER A 264 -7.18 14.89 4.72
CA SER A 264 -6.70 15.58 3.51
C SER A 264 -7.18 17.03 3.41
N GLY A 265 -8.25 17.39 4.14
CA GLY A 265 -8.96 18.65 3.94
C GLY A 265 -9.65 18.78 2.58
N LYS A 266 -9.74 17.68 1.82
CA LYS A 266 -10.29 17.64 0.45
C LYS A 266 -11.50 16.70 0.37
N PRO A 267 -12.53 17.03 -0.42
CA PRO A 267 -13.66 16.12 -0.64
C PRO A 267 -13.20 14.77 -1.17
N THR A 268 -13.47 13.72 -0.41
CA THR A 268 -13.07 12.35 -0.77
C THR A 268 -14.30 11.46 -0.94
N TYR A 269 -14.25 10.57 -1.92
CA TYR A 269 -15.34 9.67 -2.30
C TYR A 269 -14.80 8.27 -2.60
N PHE A 270 -15.56 7.25 -2.25
CA PHE A 270 -15.32 5.89 -2.73
C PHE A 270 -16.35 5.54 -3.80
N VAL A 271 -15.88 5.10 -4.97
CA VAL A 271 -16.71 4.72 -6.11
C VAL A 271 -16.49 3.24 -6.41
N ALA A 272 -17.50 2.42 -6.12
CA ALA A 272 -17.45 0.97 -6.36
C ALA A 272 -17.71 0.60 -7.82
N ASP A 273 -18.55 1.37 -8.53
CA ASP A 273 -18.95 1.16 -9.92
C ASP A 273 -19.09 2.52 -10.63
N ILE A 274 -18.59 2.60 -11.85
CA ILE A 274 -18.67 3.78 -12.73
C ILE A 274 -20.11 4.11 -13.15
N ALA A 275 -21.02 3.13 -13.08
CA ALA A 275 -22.45 3.36 -13.27
C ALA A 275 -23.08 4.16 -12.11
N SER A 276 -22.46 4.14 -10.94
CA SER A 276 -22.97 4.76 -9.70
C SER A 276 -22.07 5.89 -9.17
N VAL A 277 -21.61 6.78 -10.05
CA VAL A 277 -20.81 7.95 -9.65
C VAL A 277 -21.69 8.94 -8.87
N PRO A 278 -21.30 9.35 -7.64
CA PRO A 278 -22.03 10.35 -6.86
C PRO A 278 -22.15 11.71 -7.57
N ASP A 279 -23.25 12.45 -7.32
CA ASP A 279 -23.52 13.77 -7.92
C ASP A 279 -22.37 14.78 -7.69
N GLY A 280 -21.69 14.69 -6.54
CA GLY A 280 -20.53 15.53 -6.19
C GLY A 280 -19.32 15.35 -7.11
N LEU A 281 -19.26 14.27 -7.90
CA LEU A 281 -18.22 13.99 -8.88
C LEU A 281 -18.67 14.24 -10.33
N SER A 282 -19.89 14.75 -10.55
CA SER A 282 -20.45 14.96 -11.90
C SER A 282 -19.60 15.87 -12.79
N ALA A 283 -18.96 16.89 -12.20
CA ALA A 283 -18.10 17.83 -12.92
C ALA A 283 -16.73 17.25 -13.33
N VAL A 284 -16.29 16.18 -12.67
CA VAL A 284 -14.98 15.51 -12.88
C VAL A 284 -15.18 14.06 -13.34
N ARG A 285 -16.32 13.74 -13.94
CA ARG A 285 -16.70 12.36 -14.29
C ARG A 285 -15.73 11.73 -15.28
N ASP A 286 -15.23 12.51 -16.23
CA ASP A 286 -14.27 12.02 -17.23
C ASP A 286 -12.93 11.64 -16.57
N ASP A 287 -12.45 12.47 -15.63
CA ASP A 287 -11.27 12.14 -14.82
C ASP A 287 -11.50 10.88 -13.97
N VAL A 288 -12.64 10.78 -13.30
CA VAL A 288 -13.01 9.58 -12.50
C VAL A 288 -13.01 8.32 -13.36
N THR A 289 -13.49 8.42 -14.60
CA THR A 289 -13.50 7.30 -15.56
C THR A 289 -12.08 6.91 -15.94
N ALA A 290 -11.20 7.88 -16.20
CA ALA A 290 -9.79 7.63 -16.48
C ALA A 290 -9.06 6.93 -15.31
N VAL A 291 -9.36 7.30 -14.05
CA VAL A 291 -8.84 6.58 -12.87
C VAL A 291 -9.33 5.13 -12.84
N PHE A 292 -10.60 4.89 -13.16
CA PHE A 292 -11.24 3.57 -13.12
C PHE A 292 -10.68 2.62 -14.20
N GLU A 293 -10.42 3.14 -15.40
CA GLU A 293 -9.93 2.39 -16.57
C GLU A 293 -8.40 2.17 -16.56
N SER A 294 -7.66 2.97 -15.80
CA SER A 294 -6.19 2.84 -15.70
C SER A 294 -5.76 1.58 -14.95
N ASP A 295 -4.76 0.86 -15.48
CA ASP A 295 -4.13 -0.28 -14.79
C ASP A 295 -3.18 0.13 -13.64
N SER A 296 -2.92 1.43 -13.46
CA SER A 296 -2.03 1.93 -12.39
C SER A 296 -2.76 2.01 -11.06
N ASP A 297 -2.09 1.64 -9.95
CA ASP A 297 -2.66 1.70 -8.59
C ASP A 297 -3.06 3.11 -8.17
N HIS A 298 -2.39 4.13 -8.71
CA HIS A 298 -2.75 5.53 -8.51
C HIS A 298 -2.76 6.28 -9.84
N VAL A 299 -3.64 7.27 -9.92
CA VAL A 299 -3.73 8.23 -11.02
C VAL A 299 -3.95 9.62 -10.44
N THR A 300 -3.18 10.61 -10.89
CA THR A 300 -3.43 12.03 -10.59
C THR A 300 -3.68 12.78 -11.89
N THR A 301 -4.78 13.52 -11.92
CA THR A 301 -5.10 14.51 -12.96
C THR A 301 -5.08 15.91 -12.35
N ASP A 302 -5.34 16.93 -13.17
CA ASP A 302 -5.42 18.32 -12.70
C ASP A 302 -6.58 18.56 -11.72
N ALA A 303 -7.58 17.67 -11.72
CA ALA A 303 -8.81 17.83 -10.94
C ALA A 303 -9.00 16.78 -9.84
N VAL A 304 -8.40 15.59 -9.95
CA VAL A 304 -8.57 14.50 -8.98
C VAL A 304 -7.28 13.72 -8.74
N THR A 305 -7.16 13.20 -7.52
CA THR A 305 -6.20 12.13 -7.19
C THR A 305 -6.97 10.89 -6.81
N GLY A 306 -6.69 9.79 -7.49
CA GLY A 306 -7.37 8.52 -7.32
C GLY A 306 -6.41 7.40 -6.95
N HIS A 307 -6.89 6.48 -6.13
CA HIS A 307 -6.19 5.24 -5.77
C HIS A 307 -7.13 4.04 -5.92
N ARG A 308 -6.66 2.98 -6.59
CA ARG A 308 -7.40 1.72 -6.75
C ARG A 308 -7.50 1.00 -5.40
N VAL A 309 -8.68 0.49 -5.10
CA VAL A 309 -8.94 -0.31 -3.91
C VAL A 309 -9.17 -1.75 -4.34
N ALA A 310 -8.29 -2.64 -3.89
CA ALA A 310 -8.36 -4.06 -4.22
C ALA A 310 -8.12 -4.91 -2.96
N ALA A 311 -8.77 -6.07 -2.90
CA ALA A 311 -8.53 -7.08 -1.88
C ALA A 311 -8.24 -8.42 -2.56
N ALA A 312 -7.14 -9.07 -2.19
CA ALA A 312 -6.75 -10.38 -2.73
C ALA A 312 -6.74 -10.45 -4.28
N GLY A 313 -6.33 -9.36 -4.95
CA GLY A 313 -6.30 -9.26 -6.41
C GLY A 313 -7.64 -8.93 -7.07
N ALA A 314 -8.74 -8.87 -6.32
CA ALA A 314 -10.03 -8.42 -6.82
C ALA A 314 -10.17 -6.90 -6.66
N PHE A 315 -10.42 -6.21 -7.77
CA PHE A 315 -10.75 -4.79 -7.78
C PHE A 315 -12.11 -4.55 -7.10
N LEU A 316 -12.16 -3.62 -6.15
CA LEU A 316 -13.36 -3.30 -5.37
C LEU A 316 -13.93 -1.91 -5.68
N GLY A 317 -13.14 -1.04 -6.32
CA GLY A 317 -13.49 0.33 -6.63
C GLY A 317 -12.27 1.25 -6.57
N VAL A 318 -12.53 2.56 -6.60
CA VAL A 318 -11.50 3.60 -6.51
C VAL A 318 -11.86 4.59 -5.41
N LEU A 319 -10.84 4.99 -4.66
CA LEU A 319 -10.91 6.08 -3.69
C LEU A 319 -10.41 7.35 -4.38
N ILE A 320 -11.21 8.41 -4.37
CA ILE A 320 -10.99 9.62 -5.16
C ILE A 320 -11.05 10.83 -4.24
N SER A 321 -10.01 11.66 -4.27
CA SER A 321 -9.98 12.98 -3.67
C SER A 321 -10.07 14.04 -4.76
N VAL A 322 -10.95 15.03 -4.57
CA VAL A 322 -11.17 16.14 -5.52
C VAL A 322 -10.29 17.32 -5.15
N GLY A 323 -9.58 17.86 -6.14
CA GLY A 323 -8.66 18.99 -5.99
C GLY A 323 -7.30 18.70 -6.62
N VAL A 324 -6.42 19.70 -6.57
CA VAL A 324 -5.05 19.58 -7.09
C VAL A 324 -4.32 18.45 -6.37
N GLY A 325 -3.72 17.55 -7.15
CA GLY A 325 -2.94 16.45 -6.62
C GLY A 325 -1.66 16.91 -5.94
N ASP A 326 -1.46 16.47 -4.71
CA ASP A 326 -0.20 16.56 -3.97
C ASP A 326 0.20 15.16 -3.50
N ASP A 327 1.49 15.00 -3.21
CA ASP A 327 2.03 13.71 -2.74
C ASP A 327 1.42 13.30 -1.39
N GLU A 328 1.05 14.26 -0.56
CA GLU A 328 0.41 14.02 0.74
C GLU A 328 -0.96 13.35 0.58
N THR A 329 -1.83 13.88 -0.30
CA THR A 329 -3.13 13.26 -0.60
C THR A 329 -2.92 11.89 -1.22
N ARG A 330 -2.01 11.77 -2.19
CA ARG A 330 -1.70 10.49 -2.85
C ARG A 330 -1.32 9.43 -1.82
N LEU A 331 -0.39 9.75 -0.91
CA LEU A 331 0.06 8.85 0.15
C LEU A 331 -1.07 8.49 1.10
N LEU A 332 -1.88 9.47 1.53
CA LEU A 332 -3.03 9.20 2.40
C LEU A 332 -4.05 8.25 1.75
N LEU A 333 -4.35 8.41 0.45
CA LEU A 333 -5.26 7.50 -0.26
C LEU A 333 -4.69 6.08 -0.35
N GLU A 334 -3.39 5.95 -0.61
CA GLU A 334 -2.66 4.68 -0.59
C GLU A 334 -2.77 4.00 0.79
N ARG A 335 -2.57 4.75 1.88
CA ARG A 335 -2.71 4.24 3.26
C ARG A 335 -4.16 3.87 3.62
N ALA A 336 -5.14 4.60 3.08
CA ALA A 336 -6.56 4.33 3.31
C ALA A 336 -7.10 3.12 2.53
N SER A 337 -6.52 2.81 1.37
CA SER A 337 -6.99 1.74 0.49
C SER A 337 -7.12 0.37 1.18
N PRO A 338 -6.11 -0.14 1.94
CA PRO A 338 -6.25 -1.39 2.68
C PRO A 338 -7.36 -1.36 3.74
N ALA A 339 -7.57 -0.25 4.44
CA ALA A 339 -8.63 -0.11 5.44
C ALA A 339 -10.02 -0.17 4.79
N ILE A 340 -10.20 0.51 3.66
CA ILE A 340 -11.45 0.46 2.88
C ILE A 340 -11.69 -0.94 2.32
N ALA A 341 -10.65 -1.57 1.75
CA ALA A 341 -10.71 -2.92 1.22
C ALA A 341 -11.12 -3.94 2.30
N LEU A 342 -10.55 -3.82 3.51
CA LEU A 342 -10.89 -4.67 4.65
C LEU A 342 -12.34 -4.46 5.11
N SER A 343 -12.80 -3.21 5.23
CA SER A 343 -14.20 -2.93 5.59
C SER A 343 -15.18 -3.48 4.55
N LEU A 344 -14.89 -3.35 3.25
CA LEU A 344 -15.71 -3.93 2.18
C LEU A 344 -15.74 -5.46 2.23
N ALA A 345 -14.59 -6.09 2.46
CA ALA A 345 -14.51 -7.55 2.60
C ALA A 345 -15.31 -8.03 3.81
N ALA A 346 -15.22 -7.34 4.94
CA ALA A 346 -15.98 -7.63 6.15
C ALA A 346 -17.50 -7.48 5.94
N GLU A 347 -17.93 -6.40 5.27
CA GLU A 347 -19.35 -6.16 4.94
C GLU A 347 -19.89 -7.27 4.00
N ARG A 348 -19.13 -7.66 2.97
CA ARG A 348 -19.51 -8.77 2.07
C ARG A 348 -19.60 -10.09 2.82
N ALA A 349 -18.59 -10.42 3.62
CA ALA A 349 -18.56 -11.65 4.40
C ALA A 349 -19.71 -11.70 5.42
N ALA A 350 -20.04 -10.58 6.07
CA ALA A 350 -21.18 -10.47 6.97
C ALA A 350 -22.51 -10.65 6.24
N GLY A 351 -22.67 -10.03 5.06
CA GLY A 351 -23.87 -10.20 4.22
C GLY A 351 -24.03 -11.63 3.69
N GLU A 352 -22.94 -12.31 3.36
CA GLU A 352 -22.95 -13.74 2.99
C GLU A 352 -23.23 -14.65 4.18
N ALA A 353 -22.67 -14.37 5.36
CA ALA A 353 -22.94 -15.10 6.58
C ALA A 353 -24.42 -14.94 7.00
N ALA A 354 -24.96 -13.72 6.92
CA ALA A 354 -26.37 -13.45 7.20
C ALA A 354 -27.29 -14.19 6.22
N ARG A 355 -26.96 -14.21 4.92
CA ARG A 355 -27.69 -15.00 3.91
C ARG A 355 -27.62 -16.50 4.19
N ARG A 356 -26.44 -17.04 4.48
CA ARG A 356 -26.28 -18.47 4.84
C ARG A 356 -27.03 -18.83 6.12
N ALA A 357 -27.03 -17.94 7.12
CA ALA A 357 -27.81 -18.12 8.33
C ALA A 357 -29.31 -18.13 8.01
N GLN A 358 -29.80 -17.20 7.18
CA GLN A 358 -31.19 -17.18 6.73
C GLN A 358 -31.56 -18.46 5.97
N ASP A 359 -30.69 -18.95 5.09
CA ASP A 359 -30.88 -20.21 4.36
C ASP A 359 -31.00 -21.38 5.34
N ALA A 360 -30.10 -21.47 6.32
CA ALA A 360 -30.14 -22.49 7.36
C ALA A 360 -31.41 -22.41 8.21
N PHE A 361 -31.88 -21.21 8.57
CA PHE A 361 -33.12 -21.03 9.32
C PHE A 361 -34.36 -21.39 8.50
N LEU A 362 -34.38 -21.14 7.18
CA LEU A 362 -35.48 -21.60 6.33
C LEU A 362 -35.51 -23.13 6.27
N VAL A 363 -34.36 -23.77 6.06
CA VAL A 363 -34.25 -25.24 6.05
C VAL A 363 -34.67 -25.82 7.41
N ASP A 364 -34.18 -25.27 8.52
CA ASP A 364 -34.53 -25.68 9.88
C ASP A 364 -36.04 -25.55 10.13
N LEU A 365 -36.65 -24.42 9.75
CA LEU A 365 -38.08 -24.21 9.86
C LEU A 365 -38.90 -25.25 9.07
N LEU A 366 -38.44 -25.66 7.89
CA LEU A 366 -39.15 -26.62 7.04
C LEU A 366 -38.93 -28.08 7.44
N THR A 367 -37.81 -28.40 8.11
CA THR A 367 -37.43 -29.78 8.46
C THR A 367 -37.66 -30.11 9.93
N HIS A 368 -37.49 -29.14 10.82
CA HIS A 368 -37.57 -29.27 12.28
C HIS A 368 -38.41 -28.11 12.87
N PRO A 369 -39.73 -28.08 12.58
CA PRO A 369 -40.61 -27.04 13.08
C PRO A 369 -40.65 -27.03 14.62
N ALA A 370 -40.58 -25.85 15.22
CA ALA A 370 -40.70 -25.69 16.66
C ALA A 370 -42.09 -26.10 17.17
N GLN A 371 -42.15 -26.77 18.31
CA GLN A 371 -43.41 -27.25 18.91
C GLN A 371 -44.11 -26.21 19.81
N SER A 372 -43.55 -25.01 19.93
CA SER A 372 -44.10 -23.92 20.77
C SER A 372 -44.36 -22.67 19.95
N ALA A 373 -45.47 -21.99 20.23
CA ALA A 373 -45.90 -20.80 19.50
C ALA A 373 -44.83 -19.67 19.49
N ASP A 374 -44.06 -19.52 20.56
CA ASP A 374 -42.96 -18.55 20.63
C ASP A 374 -41.75 -18.98 19.78
N GLY A 375 -41.47 -20.28 19.74
CA GLY A 375 -40.43 -20.86 18.89
C GLY A 375 -40.75 -20.71 17.40
N GLU A 376 -42.01 -20.98 17.02
CA GLU A 376 -42.52 -20.84 15.66
C GLU A 376 -42.37 -19.41 15.13
N ARG A 377 -42.83 -18.42 15.90
CA ARG A 377 -42.70 -17.00 15.54
C ARG A 377 -41.24 -16.57 15.38
N ARG A 378 -40.36 -17.12 16.22
CA ARG A 378 -38.92 -16.85 16.16
C ARG A 378 -38.29 -17.45 14.90
N GLN A 379 -38.57 -18.71 14.58
CA GLN A 379 -38.04 -19.37 13.36
C GLN A 379 -38.53 -18.67 12.09
N LEU A 380 -39.82 -18.32 11.99
CA LEU A 380 -40.36 -17.56 10.85
C LEU A 380 -39.61 -16.24 10.64
N ARG A 381 -39.42 -15.47 11.72
CA ARG A 381 -38.72 -14.19 11.67
C ARG A 381 -37.26 -14.37 11.24
N LEU A 382 -36.57 -15.39 11.74
CA LEU A 382 -35.17 -15.68 11.38
C LEU A 382 -35.02 -16.16 9.93
N ALA A 383 -36.01 -16.87 9.39
CA ALA A 383 -36.08 -17.23 7.98
C ALA A 383 -36.49 -16.04 7.08
N GLY A 384 -36.93 -14.90 7.65
CA GLY A 384 -37.40 -13.73 6.89
C GLY A 384 -38.83 -13.85 6.36
N LEU A 385 -39.64 -14.72 6.96
CA LEU A 385 -41.05 -14.93 6.62
C LEU A 385 -41.96 -14.15 7.57
N ALA A 386 -43.07 -13.63 7.05
CA ALA A 386 -44.07 -12.87 7.81
C ALA A 386 -45.20 -13.78 8.28
N PHE A 387 -45.50 -13.77 9.58
CA PHE A 387 -46.53 -14.63 10.19
C PHE A 387 -47.94 -14.48 9.57
N GLU A 388 -48.25 -13.31 9.00
CA GLU A 388 -49.59 -12.99 8.50
C GLU A 388 -49.86 -13.39 7.06
N LYS A 389 -48.80 -13.78 6.34
CA LYS A 389 -48.89 -14.15 4.93
C LYS A 389 -49.03 -15.66 4.79
N SER A 390 -49.76 -16.07 3.76
CA SER A 390 -49.72 -17.44 3.27
C SER A 390 -48.57 -17.60 2.28
N TYR A 391 -47.92 -18.74 2.31
CA TYR A 391 -46.78 -19.06 1.46
C TYR A 391 -47.01 -20.37 0.70
N CYS A 392 -46.56 -20.41 -0.55
CA CYS A 392 -46.28 -21.65 -1.26
C CYS A 392 -44.80 -21.96 -1.14
N ILE A 393 -44.46 -23.22 -0.85
CA ILE A 393 -43.10 -23.72 -0.90
C ILE A 393 -42.89 -24.37 -2.27
N ALA A 394 -41.87 -23.91 -2.99
CA ALA A 394 -41.41 -24.55 -4.21
C ALA A 394 -40.04 -25.19 -3.97
N VAL A 395 -39.90 -26.42 -4.44
CA VAL A 395 -38.62 -27.15 -4.47
C VAL A 395 -38.21 -27.25 -5.92
N VAL A 396 -37.08 -26.64 -6.24
CA VAL A 396 -36.46 -26.64 -7.57
C VAL A 396 -35.26 -27.57 -7.51
N GLU A 397 -35.17 -28.51 -8.45
CA GLU A 397 -34.07 -29.46 -8.50
C GLU A 397 -33.07 -29.11 -9.60
N ASP A 398 -31.77 -29.33 -9.32
CA ASP A 398 -30.66 -29.16 -10.27
C ASP A 398 -30.59 -27.75 -10.91
N ALA A 399 -31.01 -26.73 -10.15
CA ALA A 399 -30.98 -25.34 -10.58
C ALA A 399 -30.06 -24.51 -9.69
N ALA A 400 -29.31 -23.60 -10.30
CA ALA A 400 -28.58 -22.59 -9.55
C ALA A 400 -29.54 -21.54 -8.96
N ARG A 401 -29.29 -21.13 -7.70
CA ARG A 401 -30.06 -20.07 -7.03
C ARG A 401 -30.09 -18.76 -7.81
N ALA A 402 -29.02 -18.43 -8.54
CA ALA A 402 -28.96 -17.24 -9.39
C ALA A 402 -30.05 -17.24 -10.45
N SER A 403 -30.32 -18.39 -11.07
CA SER A 403 -31.38 -18.55 -12.08
C SER A 403 -32.77 -18.32 -11.49
N VAL A 404 -32.99 -18.80 -10.26
CA VAL A 404 -34.27 -18.65 -9.56
C VAL A 404 -34.50 -17.21 -9.08
N ARG A 405 -33.45 -16.48 -8.70
CA ARG A 405 -33.54 -15.07 -8.28
C ARG A 405 -33.95 -14.12 -9.41
N ASN A 406 -33.65 -14.46 -10.66
CA ASN A 406 -34.00 -13.66 -11.82
C ASN A 406 -35.50 -13.77 -12.16
N ILE A 407 -36.24 -14.68 -11.51
CA ILE A 407 -37.68 -14.78 -11.63
C ILE A 407 -38.32 -13.66 -10.82
N GLY A 408 -39.25 -12.92 -11.44
CA GLY A 408 -39.96 -11.78 -10.84
C GLY A 408 -40.97 -12.17 -9.76
N PHE A 409 -40.52 -12.78 -8.66
CA PHE A 409 -41.38 -13.17 -7.55
C PHE A 409 -41.88 -11.95 -6.73
N PRO A 410 -43.04 -12.07 -6.05
CA PRO A 410 -43.56 -11.02 -5.20
C PRO A 410 -42.66 -10.71 -4.00
N ALA A 411 -42.75 -9.48 -3.49
CA ALA A 411 -41.98 -9.02 -2.33
C ALA A 411 -42.28 -9.85 -1.07
N GLY A 412 -41.21 -10.26 -0.39
CA GLY A 412 -41.28 -11.18 0.76
C GLY A 412 -41.03 -12.65 0.40
N THR A 413 -40.60 -12.92 -0.83
CA THR A 413 -40.10 -14.24 -1.24
C THR A 413 -38.72 -14.50 -0.64
N VAL A 414 -38.52 -15.70 -0.09
CA VAL A 414 -37.24 -16.14 0.46
C VAL A 414 -36.74 -17.33 -0.35
N VAL A 415 -35.47 -17.31 -0.75
CA VAL A 415 -34.83 -18.37 -1.53
C VAL A 415 -33.65 -18.91 -0.75
N ALA A 416 -33.59 -20.22 -0.50
CA ALA A 416 -32.49 -20.90 0.17
C ALA A 416 -31.96 -22.08 -0.66
N GLU A 417 -30.72 -22.47 -0.42
CA GLU A 417 -30.12 -23.68 -1.00
C GLU A 417 -30.07 -24.80 0.05
N HIS A 418 -30.41 -26.01 -0.36
CA HIS A 418 -30.33 -27.21 0.47
C HIS A 418 -29.86 -28.41 -0.38
N GLY A 419 -28.57 -28.76 -0.27
CA GLY A 419 -27.97 -29.81 -1.10
C GLY A 419 -28.00 -29.40 -2.59
N SER A 420 -28.56 -30.24 -3.46
CA SER A 420 -28.76 -29.95 -4.89
C SER A 420 -30.11 -29.27 -5.20
N GLN A 421 -30.88 -28.90 -4.18
CA GLN A 421 -32.19 -28.29 -4.32
C GLN A 421 -32.17 -26.81 -3.93
N VAL A 422 -32.97 -26.00 -4.63
CA VAL A 422 -33.28 -24.63 -4.25
C VAL A 422 -34.70 -24.58 -3.70
N LEU A 423 -34.83 -24.10 -2.47
CA LEU A 423 -36.08 -23.90 -1.77
C LEU A 423 -36.55 -22.47 -1.96
N VAL A 424 -37.80 -22.29 -2.34
CA VAL A 424 -38.40 -20.96 -2.52
C VAL A 424 -39.69 -20.88 -1.71
N ALA A 425 -39.75 -19.97 -0.74
CA ALA A 425 -40.98 -19.63 -0.04
C ALA A 425 -41.57 -18.36 -0.67
N VAL A 426 -42.64 -18.52 -1.47
CA VAL A 426 -43.29 -17.44 -2.20
C VAL A 426 -44.58 -17.02 -1.50
N PRO A 427 -44.76 -15.76 -1.11
CA PRO A 427 -46.05 -15.26 -0.62
C PRO A 427 -47.11 -15.37 -1.70
N ALA A 428 -48.09 -16.26 -1.52
CA ALA A 428 -49.12 -16.53 -2.51
C ALA A 428 -50.37 -17.15 -1.86
N THR A 429 -51.51 -16.89 -2.47
CA THR A 429 -52.80 -17.49 -2.11
C THR A 429 -53.25 -18.58 -3.10
N ASP A 430 -52.48 -18.80 -4.17
CA ASP A 430 -52.75 -19.77 -5.22
C ASP A 430 -51.43 -20.35 -5.75
N SER A 431 -51.34 -21.68 -5.81
CA SER A 431 -50.15 -22.40 -6.30
C SER A 431 -49.98 -22.27 -7.82
N THR A 432 -51.04 -21.98 -8.57
CA THR A 432 -51.00 -21.82 -10.04
C THR A 432 -50.20 -20.60 -10.48
N VAL A 433 -50.33 -19.47 -9.75
CA VAL A 433 -49.58 -18.24 -10.00
C VAL A 433 -48.09 -18.47 -9.79
N VAL A 434 -47.74 -19.22 -8.75
CA VAL A 434 -46.35 -19.60 -8.46
C VAL A 434 -45.80 -20.50 -9.56
N CYS A 435 -46.56 -21.50 -10.01
CA CYS A 435 -46.17 -22.36 -11.12
C CYS A 435 -45.91 -21.57 -12.42
N GLN A 436 -46.77 -20.60 -12.75
CA GLN A 436 -46.64 -19.77 -13.95
C GLN A 436 -45.43 -18.82 -13.89
N ALA A 437 -45.00 -18.42 -12.69
CA ALA A 437 -43.83 -17.57 -12.52
C ALA A 437 -42.52 -18.30 -12.86
N PHE A 438 -42.46 -19.63 -12.68
CA PHE A 438 -41.30 -20.42 -13.06
C PHE A 438 -41.24 -20.58 -14.59
N GLY A 439 -40.22 -20.00 -15.22
CA GLY A 439 -39.89 -20.24 -16.63
C GLY A 439 -39.45 -21.68 -16.86
N VAL A 440 -39.88 -22.28 -17.98
CA VAL A 440 -40.07 -23.73 -18.23
C VAL A 440 -38.80 -24.63 -18.30
N ASN A 441 -37.71 -24.30 -17.60
CA ASN A 441 -36.41 -24.98 -17.76
C ASN A 441 -35.88 -25.61 -16.46
N ALA A 442 -36.75 -26.09 -15.55
CA ALA A 442 -36.35 -26.80 -14.35
C ALA A 442 -37.50 -27.67 -13.81
N THR A 443 -37.17 -28.81 -13.19
CA THR A 443 -38.17 -29.63 -12.48
C THR A 443 -38.53 -28.93 -11.16
N VAL A 444 -39.78 -28.50 -11.03
CA VAL A 444 -40.24 -27.74 -9.86
C VAL A 444 -41.54 -28.34 -9.30
N GLY A 445 -41.51 -28.66 -8.02
CA GLY A 445 -42.69 -29.06 -7.26
C GLY A 445 -43.15 -27.93 -6.36
N VAL A 446 -44.41 -27.53 -6.49
CA VAL A 446 -45.00 -26.42 -5.73
C VAL A 446 -46.07 -26.95 -4.77
N SER A 447 -45.99 -26.52 -3.51
CA SER A 447 -47.01 -26.80 -2.50
C SER A 447 -48.29 -26.01 -2.73
N GLU A 448 -49.36 -26.39 -2.04
CA GLU A 448 -50.51 -25.52 -1.88
C GLU A 448 -50.18 -24.39 -0.88
N PRO A 449 -50.87 -23.24 -0.96
CA PRO A 449 -50.63 -22.11 -0.07
C PRO A 449 -51.03 -22.46 1.37
N VAL A 450 -50.11 -22.24 2.30
CA VAL A 450 -50.28 -22.56 3.72
C VAL A 450 -49.90 -21.37 4.61
N ARG A 451 -50.39 -21.38 5.85
CA ARG A 451 -50.03 -20.42 6.89
C ARG A 451 -49.70 -21.16 8.18
N GLY A 452 -48.68 -20.70 8.90
CA GLY A 452 -48.18 -21.33 10.13
C GLY A 452 -47.01 -22.29 9.88
N VAL A 453 -46.20 -22.52 10.90
CA VAL A 453 -44.91 -23.22 10.77
C VAL A 453 -45.09 -24.70 10.47
N ASP A 454 -45.97 -25.40 11.20
CA ASP A 454 -46.27 -26.81 10.95
C ASP A 454 -46.79 -27.05 9.52
N ALA A 455 -47.63 -26.13 9.04
CA ALA A 455 -48.18 -26.21 7.70
C ALA A 455 -47.11 -25.97 6.63
N LEU A 456 -46.09 -25.16 6.91
CA LEU A 456 -44.94 -24.95 6.01
C LEU A 456 -44.05 -26.18 5.91
N ALA A 457 -43.81 -26.88 7.02
CA ALA A 457 -43.09 -28.16 7.01
C ALA A 457 -43.85 -29.21 6.19
N ALA A 458 -45.17 -29.32 6.37
CA ALA A 458 -46.01 -30.20 5.55
C ALA A 458 -46.03 -29.79 4.07
N ALA A 459 -46.06 -28.49 3.78
CA ALA A 459 -45.98 -27.94 2.43
C ALA A 459 -44.64 -28.24 1.75
N TYR A 460 -43.53 -28.22 2.50
CA TYR A 460 -42.22 -28.62 2.00
C TYR A 460 -42.20 -30.09 1.59
N VAL A 461 -42.68 -31.00 2.44
CA VAL A 461 -42.81 -32.42 2.10
C VAL A 461 -43.69 -32.60 0.86
N GLN A 462 -44.80 -31.87 0.77
CA GLN A 462 -45.69 -31.90 -0.38
C GLN A 462 -45.01 -31.43 -1.68
N ALA A 463 -44.17 -30.38 -1.62
CA ALA A 463 -43.40 -29.90 -2.75
C ALA A 463 -42.33 -30.91 -3.19
N GLN A 464 -41.60 -31.52 -2.24
CA GLN A 464 -40.64 -32.59 -2.53
C GLN A 464 -41.29 -33.80 -3.20
N GLN A 465 -42.44 -34.25 -2.69
CA GLN A 465 -43.19 -35.33 -3.31
C GLN A 465 -43.64 -34.98 -4.73
N THR A 466 -43.99 -33.72 -4.98
CA THR A 466 -44.40 -33.25 -6.31
C THR A 466 -43.23 -33.35 -7.30
N VAL A 467 -42.02 -32.93 -6.90
CA VAL A 467 -40.78 -33.14 -7.69
C VAL A 467 -40.54 -34.63 -7.94
N HIS A 468 -40.59 -35.44 -6.89
CA HIS A 468 -40.36 -36.89 -6.98
C HIS A 468 -41.32 -37.57 -7.97
N VAL A 469 -42.60 -37.20 -7.93
CA VAL A 469 -43.62 -37.74 -8.83
C VAL A 469 -43.40 -37.28 -10.27
N LEU A 470 -43.00 -36.02 -10.50
CA LEU A 470 -42.64 -35.54 -11.84
C LEU A 470 -41.50 -36.36 -12.43
N LYS A 471 -40.43 -36.60 -11.66
CA LYS A 471 -39.31 -37.45 -12.06
C LYS A 471 -39.69 -38.90 -12.32
N THR A 472 -40.52 -39.47 -11.44
CA THR A 472 -41.02 -40.84 -11.59
C THR A 472 -41.85 -41.00 -12.87
N LEU A 473 -42.57 -39.95 -13.27
CA LEU A 473 -43.31 -39.88 -14.53
C LEU A 473 -42.45 -39.48 -15.74
N GLY A 474 -41.15 -39.21 -15.57
CA GLY A 474 -40.26 -38.75 -16.65
C GLY A 474 -40.52 -37.31 -17.14
N ARG A 475 -41.13 -36.47 -16.30
CA ARG A 475 -41.48 -35.07 -16.58
C ARG A 475 -40.40 -34.12 -16.06
N ASP A 476 -39.15 -34.39 -16.42
CA ASP A 476 -38.02 -33.55 -16.07
C ASP A 476 -38.12 -32.18 -16.79
N GLY A 477 -37.76 -31.10 -16.11
CA GLY A 477 -37.88 -29.73 -16.64
C GLY A 477 -39.27 -29.10 -16.50
N GLU A 478 -40.25 -29.82 -15.93
CA GLU A 478 -41.61 -29.30 -15.76
C GLU A 478 -41.89 -28.74 -14.35
N VAL A 479 -42.83 -27.80 -14.31
CA VAL A 479 -43.33 -27.19 -13.07
C VAL A 479 -44.75 -27.69 -12.80
N SER A 480 -45.00 -28.20 -11.60
CA SER A 480 -46.36 -28.60 -11.20
C SER A 480 -46.63 -28.31 -9.73
N SER A 481 -47.91 -28.14 -9.40
CA SER A 481 -48.37 -28.10 -8.02
C SER A 481 -48.88 -29.45 -7.56
N ALA A 482 -48.93 -29.64 -6.25
CA ALA A 482 -49.51 -30.85 -5.67
C ALA A 482 -50.97 -31.08 -6.11
N ARG A 483 -51.74 -30.00 -6.32
CA ARG A 483 -53.10 -30.08 -6.86
C ARG A 483 -53.11 -30.53 -8.33
N GLY A 484 -52.12 -30.10 -9.12
CA GLY A 484 -51.97 -30.49 -10.52
C GLY A 484 -51.72 -31.99 -10.72
N LEU A 485 -51.02 -32.65 -9.79
CA LEU A 485 -50.76 -34.10 -9.85
C LEU A 485 -51.88 -34.96 -9.25
N GLY A 486 -52.70 -34.40 -8.35
CA GLY A 486 -53.86 -35.09 -7.78
C GLY A 486 -53.51 -36.45 -7.14
N ILE A 487 -54.20 -37.51 -7.56
CA ILE A 487 -54.03 -38.87 -7.02
C ILE A 487 -52.64 -39.46 -7.30
N TYR A 488 -51.97 -39.03 -8.37
CA TYR A 488 -50.64 -39.52 -8.73
C TYR A 488 -49.59 -39.20 -7.67
N ARG A 489 -49.76 -38.08 -6.94
CA ARG A 489 -48.88 -37.76 -5.82
C ARG A 489 -48.95 -38.81 -4.72
N ILE A 490 -50.16 -39.31 -4.39
CA ILE A 490 -50.36 -40.29 -3.33
C ILE A 490 -49.84 -41.67 -3.76
N LEU A 491 -50.08 -42.05 -5.01
CA LEU A 491 -49.68 -43.37 -5.53
C LEU A 491 -48.17 -43.49 -5.79
N LEU A 492 -47.50 -42.39 -6.15
CA LEU A 492 -46.11 -42.39 -6.58
C LEU A 492 -45.14 -41.72 -5.60
N SER A 493 -45.59 -41.14 -4.49
CA SER A 493 -44.73 -40.35 -3.57
C SER A 493 -43.52 -41.10 -3.01
N HIS A 494 -43.54 -42.43 -3.02
CA HIS A 494 -42.46 -43.28 -2.49
C HIS A 494 -41.97 -44.34 -3.48
N MET A 495 -42.48 -44.35 -4.72
CA MET A 495 -42.08 -45.33 -5.72
C MET A 495 -40.95 -44.76 -6.58
N ALA A 496 -39.88 -45.54 -6.78
CA ALA A 496 -38.80 -45.16 -7.70
C ALA A 496 -39.19 -45.42 -9.15
N ARG A 497 -38.57 -44.70 -10.09
CA ARG A 497 -38.84 -44.85 -11.53
C ARG A 497 -38.54 -46.26 -12.01
N GLU A 498 -37.44 -46.87 -11.57
CA GLU A 498 -37.08 -48.23 -11.99
C GLU A 498 -38.17 -49.24 -11.60
N HIS A 499 -38.81 -49.08 -10.43
CA HIS A 499 -39.88 -49.96 -10.00
C HIS A 499 -41.15 -49.79 -10.86
N LEU A 500 -41.47 -48.57 -11.27
CA LEU A 500 -42.58 -48.32 -12.20
C LEU A 500 -42.29 -48.93 -13.58
N ASP A 501 -41.06 -48.82 -14.06
CA ASP A 501 -40.60 -49.39 -15.32
C ASP A 501 -40.59 -50.93 -15.25
N GLU A 502 -40.11 -51.53 -14.17
CA GLU A 502 -40.15 -52.98 -13.91
C GLU A 502 -41.58 -53.51 -13.87
N LEU A 503 -42.49 -52.83 -13.17
CA LEU A 503 -43.91 -53.19 -13.13
C LEU A 503 -44.55 -53.08 -14.52
N THR A 504 -44.19 -52.03 -15.27
CA THR A 504 -44.66 -51.83 -16.65
C THR A 504 -44.16 -52.94 -17.56
N GLU A 505 -42.88 -53.28 -17.51
CA GLU A 505 -42.30 -54.35 -18.33
C GLU A 505 -42.87 -55.72 -17.94
N ALA A 506 -43.03 -55.99 -16.65
CA ALA A 506 -43.56 -57.26 -16.16
C ALA A 506 -45.03 -57.48 -16.60
N GLN A 507 -45.87 -56.45 -16.54
CA GLN A 507 -47.31 -56.59 -16.81
C GLN A 507 -47.73 -56.24 -18.25
N LEU A 508 -47.04 -55.28 -18.88
CA LEU A 508 -47.38 -54.76 -20.21
C LEU A 508 -46.28 -55.01 -21.25
N GLY A 509 -45.06 -55.39 -20.86
CA GLY A 509 -43.93 -55.63 -21.75
C GLY A 509 -44.24 -56.58 -22.92
N PRO A 510 -44.85 -57.76 -22.69
CA PRO A 510 -45.25 -58.66 -23.78
C PRO A 510 -46.20 -58.02 -24.81
N LEU A 511 -47.12 -57.16 -24.36
CA LEU A 511 -48.02 -56.41 -25.24
C LEU A 511 -47.27 -55.33 -26.02
N LEU A 512 -46.32 -54.66 -25.38
CA LEU A 512 -45.51 -53.58 -25.97
C LEU A 512 -44.56 -54.11 -27.04
N VAL A 513 -43.88 -55.22 -26.77
CA VAL A 513 -43.00 -55.89 -27.74
C VAL A 513 -43.79 -56.30 -28.99
N GLU A 514 -44.97 -56.91 -28.81
CA GLU A 514 -45.79 -57.33 -29.93
C GLU A 514 -46.41 -56.15 -30.70
N GLN A 515 -46.84 -55.11 -29.98
CA GLN A 515 -47.31 -53.86 -30.56
C GLN A 515 -46.23 -53.20 -31.43
N ASN A 516 -44.99 -53.11 -30.94
CA ASN A 516 -43.87 -52.54 -31.68
C ASN A 516 -43.49 -53.39 -32.90
N LYS A 517 -43.62 -54.72 -32.82
CA LYS A 517 -43.31 -55.65 -33.91
C LYS A 517 -44.36 -55.62 -35.03
N ARG A 518 -45.64 -55.52 -34.70
CA ARG A 518 -46.77 -55.62 -35.66
C ARG A 518 -47.42 -54.28 -36.02
N GLY A 519 -47.10 -53.21 -35.29
CA GLY A 519 -47.73 -51.89 -35.45
C GLY A 519 -49.19 -51.84 -34.98
N VAL A 520 -49.65 -52.81 -34.19
CA VAL A 520 -51.04 -52.89 -33.71
C VAL A 520 -51.11 -52.35 -32.28
N PRO A 521 -51.94 -51.33 -31.98
CA PRO A 521 -51.94 -50.68 -30.67
C PRO A 521 -52.70 -51.52 -29.62
N LEU A 522 -52.08 -52.60 -29.16
CA LEU A 522 -52.66 -53.56 -28.20
C LEU A 522 -52.92 -52.93 -26.82
N VAL A 523 -52.01 -52.08 -26.33
CA VAL A 523 -52.17 -51.43 -25.03
C VAL A 523 -53.31 -50.41 -25.05
N ASP A 524 -53.43 -49.62 -26.12
CA ASP A 524 -54.54 -48.67 -26.30
C ASP A 524 -55.88 -49.39 -26.50
N THR A 525 -55.85 -50.54 -27.20
CA THR A 525 -57.02 -51.41 -27.36
C THR A 525 -57.51 -51.93 -26.01
N LEU A 526 -56.60 -52.44 -25.17
CA LEU A 526 -56.91 -52.94 -23.83
C LEU A 526 -57.40 -51.80 -22.90
N SER A 527 -56.71 -50.66 -22.90
CA SER A 527 -57.09 -49.48 -22.14
C SER A 527 -58.50 -48.98 -22.50
N THR A 528 -58.80 -48.87 -23.79
CA THR A 528 -60.12 -48.43 -24.28
C THR A 528 -61.22 -49.44 -23.98
N TYR A 529 -60.91 -50.74 -24.08
CA TYR A 529 -61.84 -51.80 -23.74
C TYR A 529 -62.23 -51.77 -22.25
N LEU A 530 -61.23 -51.66 -21.38
CA LEU A 530 -61.42 -51.59 -19.95
C LEU A 530 -62.12 -50.29 -19.51
N ALA A 531 -61.79 -49.15 -20.13
CA ALA A 531 -62.42 -47.86 -19.84
C ALA A 531 -63.91 -47.81 -20.21
N LEU A 532 -64.34 -48.57 -21.22
CA LEU A 532 -65.73 -48.67 -21.65
C LEU A 532 -66.47 -49.85 -20.98
N GLY A 533 -66.01 -50.29 -19.81
CA GLY A 533 -66.70 -51.34 -19.05
C GLY A 533 -66.76 -52.69 -19.78
N ARG A 534 -65.79 -52.98 -20.65
CA ARG A 534 -65.70 -54.23 -21.43
C ARG A 534 -66.80 -54.39 -22.50
N HIS A 535 -67.40 -53.28 -22.95
CA HIS A 535 -68.40 -53.28 -24.02
C HIS A 535 -67.78 -53.33 -25.42
N HIS A 536 -67.72 -54.51 -26.02
CA HIS A 536 -67.11 -54.76 -27.34
C HIS A 536 -67.57 -53.80 -28.46
N ALA A 537 -68.88 -53.56 -28.61
CA ALA A 537 -69.41 -52.71 -29.68
C ALA A 537 -68.97 -51.24 -29.52
N ALA A 538 -69.01 -50.73 -28.28
CA ALA A 538 -68.58 -49.37 -27.95
C ALA A 538 -67.07 -49.20 -28.12
N THR A 539 -66.27 -50.20 -27.74
CA THR A 539 -64.82 -50.21 -27.91
C THR A 539 -64.40 -50.23 -29.38
N ALA A 540 -65.03 -51.09 -30.18
CA ALA A 540 -64.75 -51.17 -31.63
C ALA A 540 -65.04 -49.83 -32.33
N ALA A 541 -66.18 -49.22 -31.99
CA ALA A 541 -66.54 -47.88 -32.49
C ALA A 541 -65.53 -46.81 -32.04
N ARG A 542 -65.11 -46.80 -30.76
CA ARG A 542 -64.16 -45.82 -30.21
C ARG A 542 -62.77 -45.92 -30.82
N LEU A 543 -62.31 -47.13 -31.13
CA LEU A 543 -61.00 -47.39 -31.76
C LEU A 543 -61.05 -47.28 -33.29
N GLY A 544 -62.22 -47.08 -33.89
CA GLY A 544 -62.38 -47.02 -35.36
C GLY A 544 -62.10 -48.34 -36.07
N VAL A 545 -62.34 -49.49 -35.41
CA VAL A 545 -62.07 -50.83 -35.97
C VAL A 545 -63.35 -51.66 -36.04
N HIS A 546 -63.36 -52.69 -36.91
CA HIS A 546 -64.46 -53.65 -36.95
C HIS A 546 -64.44 -54.54 -35.69
N VAL A 547 -65.62 -54.99 -35.23
CA VAL A 547 -65.78 -55.83 -34.02
C VAL A 547 -64.93 -57.11 -34.10
N ASN A 548 -64.83 -57.74 -35.28
CA ASN A 548 -63.97 -58.92 -35.48
C ASN A 548 -62.48 -58.62 -35.25
N THR A 549 -62.01 -57.44 -35.66
CA THR A 549 -60.62 -57.01 -35.42
C THR A 549 -60.37 -56.73 -33.94
N LEU A 550 -61.37 -56.23 -33.21
CA LEU A 550 -61.30 -56.08 -31.76
C LEU A 550 -61.15 -57.45 -31.07
N TYR A 551 -61.96 -58.45 -31.43
CA TYR A 551 -61.83 -59.81 -30.90
C TYR A 551 -60.43 -60.38 -31.15
N GLN A 552 -59.92 -60.26 -32.38
CA GLN A 552 -58.55 -60.71 -32.71
C GLN A 552 -57.46 -60.04 -31.85
N ARG A 553 -57.62 -58.75 -31.53
CA ARG A 553 -56.68 -58.02 -30.66
C ARG A 553 -56.80 -58.47 -29.20
N LEU A 554 -58.01 -58.68 -28.69
CA LEU A 554 -58.23 -59.18 -27.34
C LEU A 554 -57.73 -60.63 -27.17
N ASP A 555 -57.90 -61.48 -28.18
CA ASP A 555 -57.32 -62.84 -28.20
C ASP A 555 -55.79 -62.79 -28.22
N ALA A 556 -55.20 -61.77 -28.86
CA ALA A 556 -53.76 -61.55 -28.78
C ALA A 556 -53.33 -61.13 -27.37
N VAL A 557 -54.10 -60.28 -26.69
CA VAL A 557 -53.85 -59.94 -25.28
C VAL A 557 -53.90 -61.20 -24.40
N ASP A 558 -54.88 -62.07 -24.59
CA ASP A 558 -55.03 -63.33 -23.84
C ASP A 558 -53.82 -64.25 -23.95
N ARG A 559 -53.26 -64.36 -25.15
CA ARG A 559 -52.07 -65.18 -25.39
C ARG A 559 -50.80 -64.59 -24.80
N LEU A 560 -50.71 -63.27 -24.69
CA LEU A 560 -49.48 -62.57 -24.31
C LEU A 560 -49.35 -62.35 -22.81
N ILE A 561 -50.45 -62.05 -22.11
CA ILE A 561 -50.45 -61.75 -20.66
C ILE A 561 -51.39 -62.64 -19.85
N GLY A 562 -51.91 -63.72 -20.46
CA GLY A 562 -52.86 -64.65 -19.83
C GLY A 562 -54.30 -64.14 -19.85
N THR A 563 -55.24 -64.88 -19.25
CA THR A 563 -56.67 -64.49 -19.19
C THR A 563 -57.06 -63.76 -17.89
N GLU A 564 -56.17 -63.76 -16.89
CA GLU A 564 -56.37 -63.17 -15.56
C GLU A 564 -56.54 -61.64 -15.60
N TRP A 565 -56.16 -60.96 -16.68
CA TRP A 565 -56.42 -59.51 -16.83
C TRP A 565 -57.92 -59.17 -16.83
N ARG A 566 -58.81 -60.16 -17.00
CA ARG A 566 -60.26 -59.99 -16.88
C ARG A 566 -60.76 -60.06 -15.43
N ASP A 567 -59.94 -60.47 -14.47
CA ASP A 567 -60.33 -60.44 -13.06
C ASP A 567 -60.47 -58.98 -12.59
N PRO A 568 -61.46 -58.63 -11.75
CA PRO A 568 -61.71 -57.25 -11.35
C PRO A 568 -60.47 -56.54 -10.77
N ASP A 569 -59.73 -57.22 -9.89
CA ASP A 569 -58.55 -56.65 -9.22
C ASP A 569 -57.39 -56.45 -10.21
N LYS A 570 -57.09 -57.47 -11.03
CA LYS A 570 -56.04 -57.38 -12.07
C LYS A 570 -56.37 -56.36 -13.15
N ALA A 571 -57.65 -56.24 -13.53
CA ALA A 571 -58.09 -55.22 -14.48
C ALA A 571 -57.91 -53.81 -13.93
N LEU A 572 -58.13 -53.61 -12.63
CA LEU A 572 -57.89 -52.34 -11.96
C LEU A 572 -56.39 -52.01 -11.93
N ASP A 573 -55.54 -52.96 -11.55
CA ASP A 573 -54.08 -52.80 -11.54
C ASP A 573 -53.57 -52.37 -12.93
N LEU A 574 -54.00 -53.05 -13.98
CA LEU A 574 -53.64 -52.73 -15.37
C LEU A 574 -54.20 -51.37 -15.81
N GLN A 575 -55.41 -51.01 -15.41
CA GLN A 575 -55.97 -49.68 -15.70
C GLN A 575 -55.17 -48.57 -15.03
N VAL A 576 -54.76 -48.76 -13.77
CA VAL A 576 -53.94 -47.80 -13.04
C VAL A 576 -52.57 -47.69 -13.70
N LEU A 577 -51.91 -48.82 -13.99
CA LEU A 577 -50.60 -48.86 -14.65
C LEU A 577 -50.62 -48.20 -16.04
N MET A 578 -51.63 -48.51 -16.87
CA MET A 578 -51.79 -47.88 -18.19
C MET A 578 -52.11 -46.39 -18.09
N ARG A 579 -52.85 -45.93 -17.05
CA ARG A 579 -53.08 -44.50 -16.81
C ARG A 579 -51.82 -43.78 -16.36
N LEU A 580 -51.04 -44.38 -15.44
CA LEU A 580 -49.75 -43.86 -14.99
C LEU A 580 -48.80 -43.69 -16.17
N ARG A 581 -48.68 -44.74 -16.99
CA ARG A 581 -47.88 -44.72 -18.21
C ARG A 581 -48.38 -43.70 -19.22
N ARG A 582 -49.70 -43.60 -19.43
CA ARG A 582 -50.26 -42.59 -20.34
C ARG A 582 -50.00 -41.16 -19.85
N SER A 583 -49.98 -40.94 -18.53
CA SER A 583 -49.60 -39.65 -17.94
C SER A 583 -48.10 -39.35 -18.06
N ALA A 584 -47.24 -40.37 -18.24
CA ALA A 584 -45.85 -40.21 -18.65
C ALA A 584 -45.70 -39.99 -20.16
N ASP A 585 -46.46 -40.71 -21.00
CA ASP A 585 -46.33 -40.71 -22.47
C ASP A 585 -47.03 -39.53 -23.18
N LEU A 586 -48.13 -38.98 -22.63
CA LEU A 586 -48.98 -37.98 -23.32
C LEU A 586 -48.32 -36.62 -23.58
N LEU A 587 -47.18 -36.33 -22.94
CA LEU A 587 -46.54 -35.00 -23.02
C LEU A 587 -45.01 -35.07 -23.20
N GLY A 588 -44.45 -36.27 -23.43
CA GLY A 588 -43.05 -36.45 -23.84
C GLY A 588 -42.77 -36.18 -25.33
N LYS A 589 -43.55 -35.30 -25.97
CA LYS A 589 -43.36 -34.85 -27.36
C LYS A 589 -43.36 -33.34 -27.47
#